data_AF-A0A1H5XTW7-F1
#
_entry.id   AF-A0A1H5XTW7-F1
#
_cell.length_a   1.000
_cell.length_b   1.000
_cell.length_c   1.000
_cell.angle_alpha   90.00
_cell.angle_beta   90.00
_cell.angle_gamma   90.00
#
_symmetry.space_group_name_H-M   'P 1'
#
loop_
_entity.id
_entity.type
_entity.pdbx_description
1 polymer ?
#
loop_
_entity_poly.entity_id
_entity_poly.type
_entity_poly.pdbx_seq_one_letter_code
_entity_poly.pdbx_strand_id
1 'polypeptide(L)'
;MKIIHIRLLLLLICCCQVVVLSAQQKKKRISFRKANTHSYFEDIPKGKALVYGDFLQSVKLAGWGATQTIRIINTDTEKGVFFTVKPHFSIKKENAFCIALDPGLYAINRYEWTKGYTTYSEPILKGIDARDNFNKKRKSGEIQDEDLEFFLFKVEANTLNYLGTWNFESGIVSFIDEKEETDAALQKKYKKLNFQNSMVNLPE
;
A
#
# COMPACT_ATOMS: atom_id res chain seq x y z
N MET A 1 -2.37 -51.04 -36.83
CA MET A 1 -2.74 -50.71 -35.42
C MET A 1 -1.67 -50.02 -34.57
N LYS A 2 -0.38 -49.96 -34.96
CA LYS A 2 0.68 -49.35 -34.11
C LYS A 2 0.76 -47.80 -34.14
N ILE A 3 0.30 -47.17 -35.22
CA ILE A 3 0.48 -45.72 -35.46
C ILE A 3 -0.47 -44.86 -34.58
N ILE A 4 -1.66 -45.37 -34.27
CA ILE A 4 -2.67 -44.65 -33.48
C ILE A 4 -2.22 -44.50 -32.01
N HIS A 5 -1.58 -45.53 -31.45
CA HIS A 5 -1.08 -45.49 -30.07
C HIS A 5 0.06 -44.48 -29.88
N ILE A 6 0.92 -44.31 -30.90
CA ILE A 6 2.03 -43.35 -30.84
C ILE A 6 1.51 -41.90 -30.85
N ARG A 7 0.47 -41.61 -31.65
CA ARG A 7 -0.15 -40.26 -31.70
C ARG A 7 -0.88 -39.90 -30.41
N LEU A 8 -1.57 -40.86 -29.79
CA LEU A 8 -2.27 -40.64 -28.51
C LEU A 8 -1.27 -40.42 -27.36
N LEU A 9 -0.15 -41.16 -27.36
CA LEU A 9 0.91 -41.00 -26.36
C LEU A 9 1.61 -39.64 -26.48
N LEU A 10 1.91 -39.18 -27.71
CA LEU A 10 2.49 -37.85 -27.96
C LEU A 10 1.55 -36.71 -27.54
N LEU A 11 0.24 -36.85 -27.75
CA LEU A 11 -0.76 -35.86 -27.32
C LEU A 11 -0.88 -35.80 -25.78
N LEU A 12 -0.85 -36.95 -25.10
CA LEU A 12 -0.84 -37.02 -23.63
C LEU A 12 0.41 -36.40 -23.02
N ILE A 13 1.59 -36.64 -23.60
CA ILE A 13 2.85 -36.04 -23.15
C ILE A 13 2.82 -34.51 -23.34
N CYS A 14 2.29 -34.05 -24.48
CA CYS A 14 2.18 -32.61 -24.77
C CYS A 14 1.20 -31.91 -23.81
N CYS A 15 0.04 -32.52 -23.51
CA CYS A 15 -0.90 -32.00 -22.50
C CYS A 15 -0.32 -31.97 -21.09
N CYS A 16 0.41 -33.02 -20.68
CA CYS A 16 1.10 -33.03 -19.38
C CYS A 16 2.15 -31.92 -19.28
N GLN A 17 2.90 -31.64 -20.35
CA GLN A 17 3.86 -30.54 -20.35
C GLN A 17 3.19 -29.15 -20.25
N VAL A 18 2.07 -28.94 -20.94
CA VAL A 18 1.30 -27.69 -20.84
C VAL A 18 0.75 -27.48 -19.43
N VAL A 19 0.22 -28.52 -18.79
CA VAL A 19 -0.32 -28.45 -17.42
C VAL A 19 0.78 -28.19 -16.38
N VAL A 20 1.97 -28.78 -16.55
CA VAL A 20 3.12 -28.52 -15.66
C VAL A 20 3.67 -27.10 -15.82
N LEU A 21 3.67 -26.55 -17.04
CA LEU A 21 4.05 -25.16 -17.30
C LEU A 21 3.03 -24.15 -16.73
N SER A 22 1.73 -24.44 -16.78
CA SER A 22 0.71 -23.58 -16.14
C SER A 22 0.74 -23.64 -14.61
N ALA A 23 1.23 -24.74 -14.03
CA ALA A 23 1.32 -24.92 -12.57
C ALA A 23 2.59 -24.30 -11.94
N GLN A 24 3.52 -23.76 -12.75
CA GLN A 24 4.81 -23.23 -12.29
C GLN A 24 4.98 -21.71 -12.41
N GLN A 25 3.89 -20.93 -12.43
CA GLN A 25 4.00 -19.51 -12.06
C GLN A 25 4.31 -19.42 -10.56
N LYS A 26 5.59 -19.59 -10.24
CA LYS A 26 6.17 -19.38 -8.93
C LYS A 26 5.87 -17.94 -8.54
N LYS A 27 4.89 -17.74 -7.64
CA LYS A 27 4.41 -16.44 -7.17
C LYS A 27 5.63 -15.57 -6.81
N LYS A 28 5.97 -14.64 -7.69
CA LYS A 28 7.18 -13.82 -7.56
C LYS A 28 7.10 -13.08 -6.23
N ARG A 29 8.08 -13.28 -5.35
CA ARG A 29 8.08 -12.68 -4.02
C ARG A 29 8.34 -11.19 -4.17
N ILE A 30 7.33 -10.37 -3.90
CA ILE A 30 7.45 -8.91 -3.86
C ILE A 30 8.48 -8.53 -2.80
N SER A 31 9.55 -7.85 -3.21
CA SER A 31 10.56 -7.32 -2.30
C SER A 31 10.07 -5.99 -1.72
N PHE A 32 10.13 -5.84 -0.39
CA PHE A 32 9.77 -4.60 0.29
C PHE A 32 11.01 -3.89 0.82
N ARG A 33 11.09 -2.58 0.61
CA ARG A 33 12.07 -1.70 1.27
C ARG A 33 11.39 -0.75 2.23
N LYS A 34 12.06 -0.41 3.33
CA LYS A 34 11.59 0.65 4.21
C LYS A 34 11.82 2.00 3.51
N ALA A 35 10.78 2.80 3.34
CA ALA A 35 10.96 4.20 3.04
C ALA A 35 11.41 4.90 4.32
N ASN A 36 12.48 5.68 4.21
CA ASN A 36 12.89 6.51 5.33
C ASN A 36 11.89 7.67 5.43
N THR A 37 11.06 7.66 6.48
CA THR A 37 10.43 8.88 6.99
C THR A 37 11.55 9.72 7.60
N HIS A 38 12.28 10.47 6.75
CA HIS A 38 13.34 11.35 7.25
C HIS A 38 12.73 12.35 8.24
N SER A 39 13.47 12.61 9.31
CA SER A 39 13.15 13.71 10.22
C SER A 39 13.12 15.05 9.50
N TYR A 40 13.78 15.15 8.34
CA TYR A 40 13.90 16.37 7.56
C TYR A 40 14.19 16.12 6.07
N PHE A 41 13.52 16.85 5.19
CA PHE A 41 13.80 16.98 3.75
C PHE A 41 14.02 18.45 3.46
N GLU A 42 15.16 18.77 2.85
CA GLU A 42 15.47 20.15 2.40
C GLU A 42 14.98 20.42 0.98
N ASP A 43 14.93 19.39 0.15
CA ASP A 43 14.49 19.46 -1.24
C ASP A 43 14.00 18.08 -1.67
N ILE A 44 13.35 18.00 -2.83
CA ILE A 44 12.95 16.75 -3.46
C ILE A 44 14.24 16.03 -3.93
N PRO A 45 14.52 14.80 -3.47
CA PRO A 45 15.70 14.08 -3.91
C PRO A 45 15.66 13.84 -5.43
N LYS A 46 16.80 14.03 -6.11
CA LYS A 46 16.91 13.93 -7.57
C LYS A 46 16.31 12.62 -8.11
N GLY A 47 15.36 12.74 -9.04
CA GLY A 47 14.71 11.62 -9.69
C GLY A 47 13.71 10.86 -8.80
N LYS A 48 13.37 11.39 -7.62
CA LYS A 48 12.33 10.87 -6.73
C LYS A 48 11.11 11.78 -6.75
N ALA A 49 10.00 11.27 -6.24
CA ALA A 49 8.88 12.07 -5.79
C ALA A 49 8.91 12.16 -4.27
N LEU A 50 8.53 13.29 -3.69
CA LEU A 50 8.12 13.35 -2.28
C LEU A 50 6.60 13.23 -2.23
N VAL A 51 6.11 12.40 -1.30
CA VAL A 51 4.70 12.30 -0.99
C VAL A 51 4.47 12.58 0.49
N TYR A 52 3.38 13.26 0.79
CA TYR A 52 3.03 13.60 2.16
C TYR A 52 1.51 13.62 2.35
N GLY A 53 1.12 13.57 3.62
CA GLY A 53 -0.27 13.57 4.05
C GLY A 53 -0.35 13.33 5.55
N ASP A 54 -1.57 13.18 6.04
CA ASP A 54 -1.83 12.83 7.43
C ASP A 54 -2.41 11.41 7.52
N PHE A 55 -2.17 10.76 8.65
CA PHE A 55 -2.75 9.45 8.94
C PHE A 55 -3.62 9.54 10.19
N LEU A 56 -4.91 9.31 10.02
CA LEU A 56 -5.90 9.31 11.07
C LEU A 56 -6.21 7.86 11.49
N GLN A 57 -5.72 7.46 12.65
CA GLN A 57 -5.82 6.06 13.09
C GLN A 57 -7.20 5.71 13.67
N SER A 58 -7.55 4.42 13.64
CA SER A 58 -8.68 3.90 14.43
C SER A 58 -8.39 3.88 15.93
N VAL A 59 -9.29 4.46 16.72
CA VAL A 59 -9.25 4.41 18.20
C VAL A 59 -9.35 2.98 18.72
N LYS A 60 -10.07 2.09 18.02
CA LYS A 60 -10.24 0.67 18.39
C LYS A 60 -8.96 -0.15 18.26
N LEU A 61 -8.02 0.30 17.44
CA LEU A 61 -6.72 -0.34 17.19
C LEU A 61 -5.58 0.27 17.99
N ALA A 62 -5.90 1.19 18.92
CA ALA A 62 -4.93 1.82 19.81
C ALA A 62 -4.39 0.81 20.85
N GLY A 63 -3.57 -0.13 20.40
CA GLY A 63 -2.55 -0.72 21.25
C GLY A 63 -1.64 0.41 21.73
N TRP A 64 -1.46 0.53 23.04
CA TRP A 64 -0.64 1.57 23.67
C TRP A 64 0.70 1.71 22.96
N GLY A 65 0.91 2.84 22.27
CA GLY A 65 2.17 3.19 21.63
C GLY A 65 2.67 2.23 20.54
N ALA A 66 1.88 1.29 20.02
CA ALA A 66 2.37 0.38 18.98
C ALA A 66 2.64 1.12 17.66
N THR A 67 3.73 0.73 16.99
CA THR A 67 4.04 1.27 15.64
C THR A 67 3.00 0.76 14.65
N GLN A 68 2.57 1.65 13.76
CA GLN A 68 1.70 1.28 12.64
C GLN A 68 2.36 1.69 11.33
N THR A 69 2.22 0.83 10.32
CA THR A 69 2.87 1.01 9.02
C THR A 69 1.92 0.76 7.87
N ILE A 70 2.14 1.45 6.76
CA ILE A 70 1.48 1.16 5.49
C ILE A 70 2.51 0.55 4.53
N ARG A 71 2.05 -0.41 3.75
CA ARG A 71 2.75 -0.98 2.59
C ARG A 71 2.07 -0.53 1.31
N ILE A 72 2.86 -0.01 0.39
CA ILE A 72 2.48 0.33 -0.97
C ILE A 72 3.30 -0.50 -1.95
N ILE A 73 2.80 -0.70 -3.16
CA ILE A 73 3.47 -1.48 -4.20
C ILE A 73 3.48 -0.66 -5.48
N ASN A 74 4.66 -0.41 -6.05
CA ASN A 74 4.76 0.14 -7.39
C ASN A 74 4.28 -0.93 -8.38
N THR A 75 3.22 -0.65 -9.13
CA THR A 75 2.54 -1.62 -10.02
C THR A 75 3.38 -1.98 -11.23
N ASP A 76 4.25 -1.07 -11.68
CA ASP A 76 5.07 -1.26 -12.87
C ASP A 76 6.29 -2.15 -12.58
N THR A 77 6.89 -1.99 -11.39
CA THR A 77 8.13 -2.67 -11.01
C THR A 77 7.92 -3.84 -10.06
N GLU A 78 6.71 -4.00 -9.53
CA GLU A 78 6.35 -4.95 -8.47
C GLU A 78 7.25 -4.84 -7.22
N LYS A 79 7.76 -3.63 -6.95
CA LYS A 79 8.56 -3.34 -5.76
C LYS A 79 7.70 -2.72 -4.69
N GLY A 80 7.76 -3.31 -3.51
CA GLY A 80 7.08 -2.83 -2.32
C GLY A 80 7.88 -1.77 -1.57
N VAL A 81 7.17 -0.81 -1.01
CA VAL A 81 7.70 0.16 -0.04
C VAL A 81 6.83 0.10 1.21
N PHE A 82 7.43 0.16 2.39
CA PHE A 82 6.67 0.33 3.63
C PHE A 82 7.20 1.52 4.44
N PHE A 83 6.31 2.20 5.15
CA PHE A 83 6.65 3.36 5.96
C PHE A 83 5.78 3.45 7.21
N THR A 84 6.31 4.13 8.23
CA THR A 84 5.64 4.34 9.49
C THR A 84 4.66 5.50 9.38
N VAL A 85 3.39 5.23 9.69
CA VAL A 85 2.32 6.23 9.76
C VAL A 85 1.97 6.60 11.19
N LYS A 86 2.26 5.70 12.15
CA LYS A 86 2.22 6.02 13.58
C LYS A 86 3.50 5.51 14.24
N PRO A 87 4.37 6.40 14.74
CA PRO A 87 5.59 6.01 15.45
C PRO A 87 5.30 5.25 16.76
N HIS A 88 6.29 4.48 17.20
CA HIS A 88 6.26 3.89 18.54
C HIS A 88 6.11 4.99 19.60
N PHE A 89 5.29 4.73 20.62
CA PHE A 89 4.94 5.67 21.69
C PHE A 89 4.15 6.92 21.28
N SER A 90 3.79 7.11 20.00
CA SER A 90 2.88 8.19 19.63
C SER A 90 1.47 7.91 20.18
N ILE A 91 0.95 8.86 20.96
CA ILE A 91 -0.44 8.86 21.46
C ILE A 91 -1.36 9.74 20.60
N LYS A 92 -0.80 10.45 19.60
CA LYS A 92 -1.59 11.32 18.73
C LYS A 92 -2.50 10.47 17.87
N LYS A 93 -3.79 10.82 17.82
CA LYS A 93 -4.78 10.20 16.93
C LYS A 93 -4.36 10.31 15.48
N GLU A 94 -3.83 11.48 15.13
CA GLU A 94 -3.42 11.85 13.78
C GLU A 94 -1.91 12.11 13.71
N ASN A 95 -1.28 11.65 12.63
CA ASN A 95 0.17 11.72 12.47
C ASN A 95 0.52 12.01 11.00
N ALA A 96 1.24 13.11 10.77
CA ALA A 96 1.77 13.43 9.45
C ALA A 96 2.87 12.46 9.02
N PHE A 97 2.87 12.12 7.73
CA PHE A 97 3.96 11.40 7.07
C PHE A 97 4.50 12.21 5.88
N CYS A 98 5.78 12.00 5.58
CA CYS A 98 6.42 12.50 4.37
C CYS A 98 7.55 11.53 3.99
N ILE A 99 7.53 11.02 2.76
CA ILE A 99 8.47 9.98 2.28
C ILE A 99 8.88 10.23 0.84
N ALA A 100 10.06 9.72 0.47
CA ALA A 100 10.54 9.72 -0.91
C ALA A 100 10.22 8.40 -1.62
N LEU A 101 9.64 8.49 -2.81
CA LEU A 101 9.29 7.36 -3.66
C LEU A 101 10.00 7.44 -5.01
N ASP A 102 10.14 6.29 -5.66
CA ASP A 102 10.47 6.26 -7.09
C ASP A 102 9.23 6.76 -7.86
N PRO A 103 9.39 7.39 -9.03
CA PRO A 103 8.26 7.70 -9.91
C PRO A 103 7.52 6.43 -10.33
N GLY A 104 6.20 6.52 -10.51
CA GLY A 104 5.36 5.42 -10.99
C GLY A 104 3.96 5.40 -10.40
N LEU A 105 3.21 4.35 -10.74
CA LEU A 105 1.89 4.08 -10.19
C LEU A 105 2.01 3.16 -8.98
N TYR A 106 1.32 3.51 -7.89
CA TYR A 106 1.38 2.79 -6.63
C TYR A 106 0.00 2.33 -6.18
N ALA A 107 -0.09 1.06 -5.79
CA ALA A 107 -1.23 0.52 -5.07
C ALA A 107 -1.00 0.59 -3.56
N ILE A 108 -1.97 1.11 -2.82
CA ILE A 108 -1.99 1.05 -1.35
C ILE A 108 -2.40 -0.36 -0.94
N ASN A 109 -1.46 -1.16 -0.44
CA ASN A 109 -1.63 -2.59 -0.35
C ASN A 109 -2.13 -3.05 1.01
N ARG A 110 -1.40 -2.70 2.08
CA ARG A 110 -1.61 -3.28 3.41
C ARG A 110 -1.37 -2.27 4.53
N TYR A 111 -2.18 -2.40 5.57
CA TYR A 111 -1.99 -1.76 6.85
C TYR A 111 -1.52 -2.79 7.87
N GLU A 112 -0.45 -2.48 8.60
CA GLU A 112 0.11 -3.35 9.62
C GLU A 112 0.20 -2.64 10.96
N TRP A 113 -0.26 -3.35 11.99
CA TRP A 113 -0.31 -2.86 13.36
C TRP A 113 -0.06 -4.01 14.34
N THR A 114 0.38 -3.68 15.54
CA THR A 114 0.73 -4.67 16.57
C THR A 114 -0.16 -4.50 17.80
N LYS A 115 -0.64 -5.61 18.37
CA LYS A 115 -1.30 -5.67 19.67
C LYS A 115 -0.64 -6.74 20.52
N GLY A 116 0.00 -6.32 21.61
CA GLY A 116 0.87 -7.19 22.39
C GLY A 116 2.04 -7.68 21.54
N TYR A 117 2.20 -9.00 21.41
CA TYR A 117 3.24 -9.64 20.60
C TYR A 117 2.76 -10.05 19.20
N THR A 118 1.50 -9.79 18.86
CA THR A 118 0.92 -10.22 17.57
C THR A 118 0.88 -9.06 16.59
N THR A 119 1.40 -9.28 15.39
CA THR A 119 1.29 -8.36 14.27
C THR A 119 0.11 -8.77 13.39
N TYR A 120 -0.73 -7.80 13.09
CA TYR A 120 -1.88 -7.93 12.21
C TYR A 120 -1.54 -7.22 10.89
N SER A 121 -2.05 -7.77 9.79
CA SER A 121 -1.80 -7.25 8.43
C SER A 121 -3.08 -7.39 7.62
N GLU A 122 -3.66 -6.26 7.26
CA GLU A 122 -4.97 -6.17 6.61
C GLU A 122 -4.80 -5.52 5.24
N PRO A 123 -5.45 -6.02 4.18
CA PRO A 123 -5.46 -5.33 2.90
C PRO A 123 -6.25 -4.02 2.99
N ILE A 124 -5.86 -3.03 2.19
CA ILE A 124 -6.55 -1.74 2.11
C ILE A 124 -7.32 -1.73 0.80
N LEU A 125 -8.64 -1.83 0.87
CA LEU A 125 -9.51 -2.05 -0.28
C LEU A 125 -10.62 -0.98 -0.33
N LYS A 126 -11.06 -0.63 -1.53
CA LYS A 126 -12.16 0.32 -1.72
C LYS A 126 -13.46 -0.29 -1.23
N GLY A 127 -14.20 0.45 -0.40
CA GLY A 127 -15.54 0.06 0.07
C GLY A 127 -15.62 -1.17 0.99
N ILE A 128 -14.50 -1.85 1.29
CA ILE A 128 -14.48 -3.09 2.06
C ILE A 128 -13.80 -2.88 3.42
N ASP A 129 -14.50 -3.20 4.50
CA ASP A 129 -13.89 -3.31 5.83
C ASP A 129 -13.14 -4.63 5.97
N ALA A 130 -11.82 -4.57 5.81
CA ALA A 130 -10.94 -5.73 5.89
C ALA A 130 -10.46 -6.07 7.32
N ARG A 131 -10.86 -5.29 8.35
CA ARG A 131 -10.48 -5.56 9.75
C ARG A 131 -11.22 -6.75 10.33
N ASP A 132 -12.50 -6.85 10.03
CA ASP A 132 -13.38 -7.82 10.68
C ASP A 132 -13.66 -9.02 9.79
N ASN A 133 -13.17 -10.18 10.22
CA ASN A 133 -13.49 -11.48 9.61
C ASN A 133 -13.22 -11.57 8.09
N PHE A 134 -12.36 -10.73 7.51
CA PHE A 134 -12.11 -10.66 6.06
C PHE A 134 -11.87 -12.03 5.41
N ASN A 135 -11.00 -12.86 6.01
CA ASN A 135 -10.73 -14.20 5.50
C ASN A 135 -11.93 -15.14 5.58
N LYS A 136 -12.80 -14.98 6.58
CA LYS A 136 -14.03 -15.76 6.73
C LYS A 136 -15.05 -15.33 5.66
N LYS A 137 -15.22 -14.02 5.46
CA LYS A 137 -16.10 -13.43 4.43
C LYS A 137 -15.69 -13.84 3.02
N ARG A 138 -14.39 -13.88 2.72
CA ARG A 138 -13.88 -14.44 1.46
C ARG A 138 -14.17 -15.93 1.31
N LYS A 139 -13.94 -16.73 2.36
CA LYS A 139 -14.22 -18.17 2.33
C LYS A 139 -15.71 -18.50 2.17
N SER A 140 -16.60 -17.64 2.69
CA SER A 140 -18.05 -17.80 2.53
C SER A 140 -18.60 -17.23 1.24
N GLY A 141 -17.78 -16.55 0.42
CA GLY A 141 -18.21 -15.88 -0.81
C GLY A 141 -18.96 -14.56 -0.61
N GLU A 142 -18.93 -14.00 0.61
CA GLU A 142 -19.48 -12.65 0.89
C GLU A 142 -18.63 -11.56 0.22
N ILE A 143 -17.32 -11.82 0.05
CA ILE A 143 -16.40 -10.99 -0.71
C ILE A 143 -15.81 -11.87 -1.81
N GLN A 144 -16.01 -11.46 -3.06
CA GLN A 144 -15.45 -12.15 -4.22
C GLN A 144 -14.10 -11.52 -4.61
N ASP A 145 -13.32 -12.23 -5.41
CA ASP A 145 -11.97 -11.75 -5.78
C ASP A 145 -12.06 -10.57 -6.76
N GLU A 146 -13.14 -10.50 -7.53
CA GLU A 146 -13.48 -9.42 -8.45
C GLU A 146 -13.85 -8.11 -7.71
N ASP A 147 -14.28 -8.20 -6.45
CA ASP A 147 -14.59 -7.05 -5.60
C ASP A 147 -13.33 -6.41 -4.99
N LEU A 148 -12.17 -7.05 -5.13
CA LEU A 148 -10.92 -6.61 -4.49
C LEU A 148 -10.24 -5.49 -5.29
N GLU A 149 -10.72 -4.28 -5.08
CA GLU A 149 -10.13 -3.08 -5.67
C GLU A 149 -9.20 -2.35 -4.68
N PHE A 150 -7.97 -2.07 -5.10
CA PHE A 150 -7.00 -1.30 -4.32
C PHE A 150 -7.04 0.18 -4.70
N PHE A 151 -6.77 1.06 -3.74
CA PHE A 151 -6.54 2.48 -4.02
C PHE A 151 -5.21 2.67 -4.76
N LEU A 152 -5.24 3.51 -5.79
CA LEU A 152 -4.08 3.81 -6.63
C LEU A 152 -3.73 5.30 -6.58
N PHE A 153 -2.44 5.62 -6.62
CA PHE A 153 -1.97 6.99 -6.85
C PHE A 153 -0.71 6.99 -7.72
N LYS A 154 -0.55 8.02 -8.55
CA LYS A 154 0.60 8.18 -9.43
C LYS A 154 1.50 9.31 -8.91
N VAL A 155 2.81 9.13 -9.05
CA VAL A 155 3.80 10.17 -8.77
C VAL A 155 4.84 10.27 -9.87
N GLU A 156 5.31 11.49 -10.12
CA GLU A 156 6.29 11.77 -11.17
C GLU A 156 7.63 12.26 -10.61
N ALA A 157 8.69 12.18 -11.40
CA ALA A 157 10.02 12.58 -10.94
C ALA A 157 10.09 14.07 -10.59
N ASN A 158 10.78 14.38 -9.50
CA ASN A 158 11.02 15.73 -9.00
C ASN A 158 9.72 16.50 -8.65
N THR A 159 8.71 15.78 -8.16
CA THR A 159 7.43 16.36 -7.72
C THR A 159 7.23 16.23 -6.22
N LEU A 160 6.49 17.17 -5.63
CA LEU A 160 5.96 17.09 -4.27
C LEU A 160 4.45 16.85 -4.36
N ASN A 161 3.95 15.80 -3.71
CA ASN A 161 2.58 15.33 -3.89
C ASN A 161 1.88 15.20 -2.54
N TYR A 162 0.72 15.85 -2.41
CA TYR A 162 -0.20 15.66 -1.31
C TYR A 162 -1.12 14.46 -1.62
N LEU A 163 -1.19 13.49 -0.71
CA LEU A 163 -1.99 12.27 -0.86
C LEU A 163 -3.21 12.22 0.08
N GLY A 164 -3.59 13.35 0.68
CA GLY A 164 -4.74 13.43 1.58
C GLY A 164 -4.47 12.98 3.01
N THR A 165 -5.49 13.15 3.83
CA THR A 165 -5.60 12.51 5.14
C THR A 165 -6.13 11.09 4.94
N TRP A 166 -5.31 10.11 5.30
CA TRP A 166 -5.60 8.68 5.22
C TRP A 166 -6.45 8.31 6.43
N ASN A 167 -7.76 8.29 6.24
CA ASN A 167 -8.73 8.05 7.30
C ASN A 167 -8.98 6.55 7.49
N PHE A 168 -8.42 6.02 8.59
CA PHE A 168 -8.58 4.64 9.04
C PHE A 168 -9.48 4.54 10.28
N GLU A 169 -10.11 5.64 10.69
CA GLU A 169 -10.91 5.68 11.92
C GLU A 169 -12.01 4.61 11.91
N SER A 170 -12.76 4.59 10.81
CA SER A 170 -13.81 3.62 10.49
C SER A 170 -13.25 2.40 9.77
N GLY A 171 -14.04 1.30 9.75
CA GLY A 171 -13.90 0.08 8.96
C GLY A 171 -13.42 0.26 7.52
N ILE A 172 -14.04 1.23 6.87
CA ILE A 172 -13.85 1.55 5.47
C ILE A 172 -12.85 2.70 5.38
N VAL A 173 -11.79 2.49 4.59
CA VAL A 173 -10.72 3.48 4.40
C VAL A 173 -11.19 4.54 3.41
N SER A 174 -10.85 5.80 3.71
CA SER A 174 -11.11 6.95 2.84
C SER A 174 -9.94 7.94 2.85
N PHE A 175 -9.88 8.79 1.83
CA PHE A 175 -8.85 9.81 1.67
C PHE A 175 -9.53 11.18 1.59
N ILE A 176 -9.17 12.07 2.50
CA ILE A 176 -9.82 13.39 2.65
C ILE A 176 -8.84 14.47 2.19
N ASP A 177 -9.35 15.47 1.47
CA ASP A 177 -8.57 16.66 1.11
C ASP A 177 -8.60 17.68 2.25
N GLU A 178 -7.51 17.72 3.01
CA GLU A 178 -7.27 18.69 4.10
C GLU A 178 -5.92 19.39 3.87
N LYS A 179 -5.56 19.61 2.60
CA LYS A 179 -4.22 20.06 2.19
C LYS A 179 -3.75 21.30 2.94
N GLU A 180 -4.61 22.30 3.10
CA GLU A 180 -4.25 23.57 3.74
C GLU A 180 -3.77 23.36 5.19
N GLU A 181 -4.43 22.48 5.93
CA GLU A 181 -4.12 22.15 7.32
C GLU A 181 -2.82 21.34 7.41
N THR A 182 -2.68 20.32 6.56
CA THR A 182 -1.46 19.51 6.46
C THR A 182 -0.26 20.37 6.08
N ASP A 183 -0.40 21.24 5.08
CA ASP A 183 0.65 22.14 4.60
C ASP A 183 1.12 23.07 5.71
N ALA A 184 0.18 23.71 6.43
CA ALA A 184 0.51 24.59 7.55
C ALA A 184 1.24 23.86 8.68
N ALA A 185 0.87 22.62 8.97
CA ALA A 185 1.52 21.79 9.97
C ALA A 185 2.95 21.38 9.54
N LEU A 186 3.10 20.95 8.28
CA LEU A 186 4.36 20.44 7.75
C LEU A 186 5.36 21.52 7.36
N GLN A 187 4.91 22.73 6.96
CA GLN A 187 5.78 23.86 6.64
C GLN A 187 6.72 24.22 7.82
N LYS A 188 6.24 24.05 9.06
CA LYS A 188 7.05 24.27 10.27
C LYS A 188 8.24 23.32 10.36
N LYS A 189 8.05 22.07 9.90
CA LYS A 189 9.05 20.99 9.94
C LYS A 189 9.94 21.00 8.70
N TYR A 190 9.37 21.20 7.50
CA TYR A 190 10.03 21.10 6.21
C TYR A 190 10.12 22.47 5.52
N LYS A 191 10.84 23.40 6.15
CA LYS A 191 10.83 24.83 5.80
C LYS A 191 11.19 25.17 4.34
N LYS A 192 11.95 24.31 3.67
CA LYS A 192 12.45 24.53 2.31
C LYS A 192 11.58 23.87 1.22
N LEU A 193 10.65 22.99 1.59
CA LEU A 193 9.73 22.39 0.62
C LEU A 193 8.64 23.40 0.25
N ASN A 194 8.30 23.43 -1.04
CA ASN A 194 7.27 24.31 -1.58
C ASN A 194 5.90 23.60 -1.57
N PHE A 195 5.25 23.58 -0.41
CA PHE A 195 3.93 22.98 -0.24
C PHE A 195 2.83 23.69 -1.04
N GLN A 196 2.95 25.00 -1.25
CA GLN A 196 1.98 25.78 -2.03
C GLN A 196 1.83 25.24 -3.47
N ASN A 197 2.95 24.81 -4.08
CA ASN A 197 2.98 24.28 -5.45
C ASN A 197 2.98 22.74 -5.50
N SER A 198 2.61 22.05 -4.41
CA SER A 198 2.49 20.60 -4.43
C SER A 198 1.27 20.15 -5.24
N MET A 199 1.39 18.98 -5.86
CA MET A 199 0.31 18.35 -6.62
C MET A 199 -0.64 17.63 -5.67
N VAL A 200 -1.95 17.80 -5.85
CA VAL A 200 -2.96 17.01 -5.11
C VAL A 200 -3.24 15.74 -5.89
N ASN A 201 -2.82 14.60 -5.34
CA ASN A 201 -2.94 13.28 -5.94
C ASN A 201 -3.59 12.34 -4.92
N LEU A 202 -4.85 12.59 -4.58
CA LEU A 202 -5.58 11.70 -3.68
C LEU A 202 -5.64 10.28 -4.25
N PRO A 203 -5.44 9.24 -3.43
CA PRO A 203 -5.60 7.87 -3.87
C PRO A 203 -7.04 7.59 -4.30
N GLU A 204 -7.20 7.00 -5.49
CA GLU A 204 -8.49 6.68 -6.08
C GLU A 204 -8.78 5.19 -6.09
#